data_AF-A0A662J8G8-F1
#
_entry.id   AF-A0A662J8G8-F1
#
_cell.length_a   1.000
_cell.length_b   1.000
_cell.length_c   1.000
_cell.angle_alpha   90.00
_cell.angle_beta   90.00
_cell.angle_gamma   90.00
#
_symmetry.space_group_name_H-M   'P 1'
#
loop_
_entity.id
_entity.type
_entity.pdbx_description
1 polymer ?
#
loop_
_entity_poly.entity_id
_entity_poly.type
_entity_poly.pdbx_seq_one_letter_code
_entity_poly.pdbx_strand_id
1 'polypeptide(L)'
;MVGMRKETPVFQGMIGIYLGTFKVIEPACGFELLIEDLPPSFFIEGGEAIKAQPLDELVSKYGCKLIQQVDGQRLKIKGIFSNFESPSIEPLTDSDVENIAKELIGKLSKTGLKVVGAKTFRVEVEHSIDPALIARTRLKDVDGLKYEWVL
;
A
#
# COMPACT_ATOMS: atom_id res chain seq x y z
N MET A 1 20.05 2.27 7.90
CA MET A 1 19.00 2.87 7.06
C MET A 1 19.30 2.49 5.62
N VAL A 2 18.67 1.44 5.09
CA VAL A 2 18.85 1.03 3.67
C VAL A 2 17.54 1.34 2.98
N GLY A 3 17.46 2.54 2.41
CA GLY A 3 16.35 2.90 1.52
C GLY A 3 16.42 2.01 0.29
N MET A 4 15.40 1.19 0.06
CA MET A 4 15.23 0.50 -1.21
C MET A 4 15.08 1.55 -2.31
N ARG A 5 16.14 1.79 -3.06
CA ARG A 5 16.10 2.61 -4.28
C ARG A 5 15.53 1.71 -5.38
N LYS A 6 14.22 1.82 -5.64
CA LYS A 6 13.60 1.17 -6.80
C LYS A 6 14.13 1.90 -8.04
N GLU A 7 15.03 1.27 -8.79
CA GLU A 7 15.52 1.84 -10.05
C GLU A 7 14.31 2.05 -10.98
N THR A 8 14.10 3.30 -11.36
CA THR A 8 13.00 3.74 -12.20
C THR A 8 13.32 3.36 -13.64
N PRO A 9 12.43 2.66 -14.37
CA PRO A 9 12.69 2.34 -15.77
C PRO A 9 12.78 3.64 -16.59
N VAL A 10 13.95 3.88 -17.16
CA VAL A 10 14.19 4.93 -18.15
C VAL A 10 13.93 4.35 -19.53
N PHE A 11 13.02 4.97 -20.29
CA PHE A 11 12.72 4.51 -21.64
C PHE A 11 13.62 5.23 -22.65
N GLN A 12 14.38 4.44 -23.42
CA GLN A 12 15.16 4.92 -24.56
C GLN A 12 14.46 4.53 -25.86
N GLY A 13 14.29 5.49 -26.77
CA GLY A 13 13.80 5.24 -28.12
C GLY A 13 14.82 4.54 -29.01
N MET A 14 14.38 4.13 -30.21
CA MET A 14 15.17 3.39 -31.21
C MET A 14 16.44 4.11 -31.72
N ILE A 15 16.62 5.39 -31.39
CA ILE A 15 17.78 6.22 -31.76
C ILE A 15 18.25 6.99 -30.51
N GLY A 16 18.61 6.33 -29.40
CA GLY A 16 19.27 6.98 -28.25
C GLY A 16 18.56 8.19 -27.60
N ILE A 17 17.32 8.49 -28.00
CA ILE A 17 16.53 9.60 -27.50
C ILE A 17 15.92 9.15 -26.18
N TYR A 18 16.25 9.88 -25.12
CA TYR A 18 15.64 9.71 -23.81
C TYR A 18 14.18 10.16 -23.89
N LEU A 19 13.25 9.22 -23.72
CA LEU A 19 11.81 9.50 -23.78
C LEU A 19 11.25 9.98 -22.44
N GLY A 20 12.09 10.02 -21.40
CA GLY A 20 11.63 10.31 -20.05
C GLY A 20 11.18 9.08 -19.29
N THR A 21 10.56 9.34 -18.15
CA THR A 21 9.90 8.35 -17.32
C THR A 21 8.40 8.43 -17.57
N PHE A 22 7.79 7.29 -17.91
CA PHE A 22 6.34 7.18 -17.94
C PHE A 22 5.82 7.00 -16.51
N LYS A 23 5.07 7.99 -16.05
CA LYS A 23 4.45 8.00 -14.73
C LYS A 23 2.97 7.68 -14.86
N VAL A 24 2.48 6.89 -13.91
CA VAL A 24 1.07 6.53 -13.77
C VAL A 24 0.65 6.89 -12.36
N ILE A 25 -0.38 7.73 -12.24
CA ILE A 25 -0.97 8.11 -10.97
C ILE A 25 -2.28 7.34 -10.82
N GLU A 26 -2.30 6.45 -9.84
CA GLU A 26 -3.41 5.57 -9.52
C GLU A 26 -4.24 6.12 -8.35
N PRO A 27 -5.57 6.23 -8.46
CA PRO A 27 -6.43 6.37 -7.30
C PRO A 27 -6.48 5.04 -6.55
N ALA A 28 -6.00 5.04 -5.32
CA ALA A 28 -5.96 3.87 -4.45
C ALA A 28 -6.75 4.11 -3.16
N CYS A 29 -7.23 3.01 -2.60
CA CYS A 29 -7.91 3.02 -1.31
C CYS A 29 -6.94 2.60 -0.21
N GLY A 30 -7.13 3.14 0.98
CA GLY A 30 -6.30 2.81 2.12
C GLY A 30 -7.06 2.90 3.44
N PHE A 31 -6.42 2.37 4.48
CA PHE A 31 -6.91 2.46 5.84
C PHE A 31 -5.80 2.91 6.78
N GLU A 32 -6.21 3.52 7.88
CA GLU A 32 -5.35 3.92 8.97
C GLU A 32 -5.95 3.42 10.28
N LEU A 33 -5.15 2.69 11.05
CA LEU A 33 -5.47 2.25 12.39
C LEU A 33 -4.55 2.92 13.39
N LEU A 34 -5.12 3.26 14.55
CA LEU A 34 -4.39 3.73 15.72
C LEU A 34 -4.54 2.70 16.83
N ILE A 35 -3.40 2.20 17.30
CA ILE A 35 -3.29 1.24 18.39
C ILE A 35 -2.58 1.92 19.55
N GLU A 36 -3.12 1.76 20.76
CA GLU A 36 -2.55 2.27 22.00
C GLU A 36 -2.15 1.13 22.92
N ASP A 37 -1.40 1.46 23.97
CA ASP A 37 -1.00 0.55 25.05
C ASP A 37 -0.26 -0.70 24.52
N LEU A 38 0.60 -0.54 23.50
CA LEU A 38 1.27 -1.68 22.87
C LEU A 38 2.20 -2.41 23.84
N PRO A 39 2.01 -3.72 24.05
CA PRO A 39 2.93 -4.50 24.85
C PRO A 39 4.30 -4.62 24.14
N PRO A 40 5.43 -4.51 24.87
CA PRO A 40 6.77 -4.66 24.30
C PRO A 40 7.00 -5.98 23.56
N SER A 41 6.25 -7.04 23.90
CA SER A 41 6.33 -8.36 23.29
C SER A 41 5.87 -8.43 21.83
N PHE A 42 5.15 -7.41 21.34
CA PHE A 42 4.70 -7.35 19.95
C PHE A 42 5.73 -6.75 19.01
N PHE A 43 6.78 -6.10 19.51
CA PHE A 43 7.81 -5.51 18.67
C PHE A 43 8.76 -6.60 18.15
N ILE A 44 9.18 -6.44 16.90
CA ILE A 44 10.29 -7.20 16.34
C ILE A 44 11.56 -6.75 17.07
N GLU A 45 12.39 -7.70 17.53
CA GLU A 45 13.63 -7.38 18.26
C GLU A 45 14.48 -6.37 17.46
N GLY A 46 14.72 -5.20 18.06
CA GLY A 46 15.49 -4.11 17.44
C GLY A 46 14.77 -3.30 16.36
N GLY A 47 13.44 -3.42 16.22
CA GLY A 47 12.66 -2.74 15.19
C GLY A 47 11.49 -1.89 15.70
N GLU A 48 11.03 -0.96 14.86
CA GLU A 48 9.84 -0.11 15.06
C GLU A 48 8.56 -0.73 14.44
N ALA A 49 8.58 -2.03 14.15
CA ALA A 49 7.45 -2.74 13.55
C ALA A 49 6.94 -3.82 14.50
N ILE A 50 5.62 -4.07 14.45
CA ILE A 50 5.01 -5.14 15.21
C ILE A 50 4.93 -6.43 14.42
N LYS A 51 5.07 -7.54 15.13
CA LYS A 51 4.81 -8.88 14.64
C LYS A 51 3.35 -9.23 14.90
N ALA A 52 2.49 -9.01 13.89
CA ALA A 52 1.09 -9.39 13.95
C ALA A 52 0.70 -10.15 12.69
N GLN A 53 0.43 -11.45 12.84
CA GLN A 53 -0.01 -12.32 11.73
C GLN A 53 -1.17 -11.73 10.89
N PRO A 54 -2.19 -11.09 11.48
CA PRO A 54 -3.25 -10.47 10.69
C PRO A 54 -2.78 -9.40 9.69
N LEU A 55 -1.65 -8.73 9.96
CA LEU A 55 -1.04 -7.76 9.04
C LEU A 55 -0.33 -8.48 7.89
N ASP A 56 0.42 -9.55 8.19
CA ASP A 56 1.12 -10.34 7.17
C ASP A 56 0.14 -11.02 6.20
N GLU A 57 -1.02 -11.47 6.71
CA GLU A 57 -2.12 -12.00 5.92
C GLU A 57 -2.66 -10.97 4.92
N LEU A 58 -2.75 -9.69 5.30
CA LEU A 58 -3.23 -8.62 4.42
C LEU A 58 -2.28 -8.36 3.25
N VAL A 59 -0.97 -8.31 3.53
CA VAL A 59 0.05 -8.16 2.48
C VAL A 59 -0.05 -9.32 1.50
N SER A 60 -0.14 -10.54 2.02
CA SER A 60 -0.14 -11.76 1.21
C SER A 60 -1.41 -11.91 0.38
N LYS A 61 -2.59 -11.58 0.94
CA LYS A 61 -3.88 -11.79 0.30
C LYS A 61 -4.27 -10.68 -0.68
N TYR A 62 -3.90 -9.44 -0.36
CA TYR A 62 -4.37 -8.25 -1.09
C TYR A 62 -3.25 -7.42 -1.70
N GLY A 63 -1.98 -7.83 -1.59
CA GLY A 63 -0.86 -7.02 -2.08
C GLY A 63 -0.76 -5.67 -1.37
N CYS A 64 -1.23 -5.59 -0.13
CA CYS A 64 -1.32 -4.35 0.61
C CYS A 64 0.07 -3.83 0.99
N LYS A 65 0.35 -2.57 0.68
CA LYS A 65 1.52 -1.88 1.21
C LYS A 65 1.24 -1.39 2.62
N LEU A 66 1.93 -1.96 3.59
CA LEU A 66 1.84 -1.56 4.99
C LEU A 66 2.96 -0.61 5.39
N ILE A 67 2.59 0.43 6.13
CA ILE A 67 3.48 1.38 6.77
C ILE A 67 3.13 1.41 8.25
N GLN A 68 4.13 1.21 9.10
CA GLN A 68 3.99 1.23 10.55
C GLN A 68 4.81 2.40 11.10
N GLN A 69 4.23 3.19 12.00
CA GLN A 69 4.90 4.31 12.66
C GLN A 69 4.65 4.23 14.17
N VAL A 70 5.72 4.21 14.95
CA VAL A 70 5.67 4.11 16.40
C VAL A 70 5.97 5.48 17.00
N ASP A 71 5.13 5.90 17.94
CA ASP A 71 5.32 7.12 18.74
C ASP A 71 5.05 6.78 20.22
N GLY A 72 6.11 6.45 20.95
CA GLY A 72 6.01 5.96 22.32
C GLY A 72 5.23 4.65 22.41
N GLN A 73 4.07 4.68 23.10
CA GLN A 73 3.16 3.52 23.22
C GLN A 73 2.05 3.50 22.16
N ARG A 74 2.10 4.44 21.20
CA ARG A 74 1.13 4.52 20.11
C ARG A 74 1.73 3.92 18.86
N LEU A 75 1.00 3.03 18.21
CA LEU A 75 1.33 2.55 16.88
C LEU A 75 0.26 3.02 15.90
N LYS A 76 0.73 3.65 14.85
CA LYS A 76 -0.07 4.00 13.69
C LYS A 76 0.23 3.02 12.56
N ILE A 77 -0.79 2.33 12.07
CA ILE A 77 -0.69 1.42 10.94
C ILE A 77 -1.44 2.04 9.77
N LYS A 78 -0.77 2.19 8.63
CA LYS A 78 -1.38 2.65 7.38
C LYS A 78 -1.22 1.55 6.34
N GLY A 79 -2.34 1.07 5.79
CA GLY A 79 -2.36 0.15 4.65
C GLY A 79 -2.85 0.87 3.41
N ILE A 80 -2.20 0.62 2.28
CA ILE A 80 -2.59 1.14 0.96
C ILE A 80 -2.74 -0.05 0.02
N PHE A 81 -3.88 -0.14 -0.66
CA PHE A 81 -4.14 -1.16 -1.66
C PHE A 81 -3.99 -0.55 -3.05
N SER A 82 -2.86 -0.82 -3.68
CA SER A 82 -2.63 -0.47 -5.09
C SER A 82 -3.11 -1.61 -5.97
N ASN A 83 -3.84 -1.31 -7.05
CA ASN A 83 -4.27 -2.36 -7.98
C ASN A 83 -3.10 -2.86 -8.83
N PHE A 84 -1.99 -2.11 -8.90
CA PHE A 84 -0.75 -2.54 -9.53
C PHE A 84 0.04 -3.57 -8.71
N GLU A 85 -0.13 -3.56 -7.39
CA GLU A 85 0.56 -4.47 -6.46
C GLU A 85 -0.37 -5.62 -5.98
N SER A 86 -1.67 -5.52 -6.26
CA SER A 86 -2.64 -6.53 -5.86
C SER A 86 -2.53 -7.82 -6.70
N PRO A 87 -2.59 -9.00 -6.07
CA PRO A 87 -2.77 -10.26 -6.78
C PRO A 87 -4.20 -10.44 -7.33
N SER A 88 -5.15 -9.58 -6.93
CA SER A 88 -6.53 -9.61 -7.44
C SER A 88 -6.65 -8.97 -8.83
N ILE A 89 -7.51 -9.55 -9.67
CA ILE A 89 -7.80 -9.04 -11.03
C ILE A 89 -8.71 -7.80 -10.97
N GLU A 90 -9.46 -7.63 -9.88
CA GLU A 90 -10.42 -6.54 -9.70
C GLU A 90 -9.95 -5.53 -8.64
N PRO A 91 -10.16 -4.22 -8.89
CA PRO A 91 -9.89 -3.16 -7.93
C PRO A 91 -10.76 -3.26 -6.68
N LEU A 92 -10.21 -2.93 -5.52
CA LEU A 92 -10.98 -2.87 -4.28
C LEU A 92 -11.82 -1.59 -4.22
N THR A 93 -13.08 -1.71 -3.82
CA THR A 93 -13.97 -0.57 -3.57
C THR A 93 -13.76 0.00 -2.17
N ASP A 94 -14.26 1.22 -1.90
CA ASP A 94 -14.23 1.80 -0.56
C ASP A 94 -14.92 0.88 0.47
N SER A 95 -16.05 0.27 0.09
CA SER A 95 -16.79 -0.69 0.91
C SER A 95 -15.97 -1.93 1.24
N ASP A 96 -15.19 -2.44 0.29
CA ASP A 96 -14.31 -3.59 0.51
C ASP A 96 -13.21 -3.23 1.53
N VAL A 97 -12.60 -2.05 1.38
CA VAL A 97 -11.56 -1.59 2.31
C VAL A 97 -12.12 -1.35 3.71
N GLU A 98 -13.34 -0.82 3.83
CA GLU A 98 -14.02 -0.70 5.13
C GLU A 98 -14.25 -2.06 5.79
N ASN A 99 -14.69 -3.06 5.02
CA ASN A 99 -14.92 -4.41 5.53
C ASN A 99 -13.60 -5.06 5.96
N ILE A 100 -12.55 -4.91 5.15
CA ILE A 100 -11.19 -5.38 5.47
C ILE A 100 -10.68 -4.72 6.75
N ALA A 101 -10.85 -3.40 6.90
CA ALA A 101 -10.43 -2.67 8.10
C ALA A 101 -11.18 -3.17 9.34
N LYS A 102 -12.50 -3.38 9.25
CA LYS A 102 -13.32 -3.92 10.36
C LYS A 102 -12.88 -5.33 10.75
N GLU A 103 -12.63 -6.20 9.77
CA GLU A 103 -12.11 -7.55 10.02
C GLU A 103 -10.74 -7.51 10.71
N LEU A 104 -9.84 -6.65 10.21
CA LEU A 104 -8.51 -6.47 10.79
C LEU A 104 -8.59 -6.00 12.25
N ILE A 105 -9.43 -5.01 12.55
CA ILE A 105 -9.65 -4.53 13.93
C ILE A 105 -10.09 -5.70 14.82
N GLY A 106 -11.06 -6.51 14.36
CA GLY A 106 -11.51 -7.69 15.09
C GLY A 106 -10.40 -8.71 15.36
N LYS A 107 -9.54 -8.96 14.37
CA LYS A 107 -8.38 -9.86 14.52
C LYS A 107 -7.33 -9.31 15.49
N LEU A 108 -6.98 -8.02 15.38
CA LEU A 108 -5.99 -7.38 16.26
C LEU A 108 -6.48 -7.31 17.71
N SER A 109 -7.75 -6.98 17.92
CA SER A 109 -8.35 -7.00 19.27
C SER A 109 -8.33 -8.40 19.90
N LYS A 110 -8.55 -9.47 19.12
CA LYS A 110 -8.42 -10.86 19.60
C LYS A 110 -6.98 -11.22 19.99
N THR A 111 -5.98 -10.58 19.40
CA THR A 111 -4.58 -10.73 19.79
C THR A 111 -4.20 -9.90 21.02
N GLY A 112 -5.15 -9.14 21.60
CA GLY A 112 -4.92 -8.32 22.78
C GLY A 112 -4.43 -6.89 22.49
N LEU A 113 -4.46 -6.46 21.22
CA LEU A 113 -4.12 -5.09 20.83
C LEU A 113 -5.33 -4.17 20.96
N LYS A 114 -5.15 -3.00 21.58
CA LYS A 114 -6.21 -2.02 21.77
C LYS A 114 -6.25 -1.04 20.59
N VAL A 115 -7.13 -1.30 19.63
CA VAL A 115 -7.38 -0.37 18.52
C VAL A 115 -8.33 0.73 19.00
N VAL A 116 -7.86 1.98 19.00
CA VAL A 116 -8.61 3.15 19.50
C VAL A 116 -9.11 4.06 18.38
N GLY A 117 -8.63 3.86 17.15
CA GLY A 117 -9.06 4.64 16.00
C GLY A 117 -8.91 3.86 14.70
N ALA A 118 -9.86 4.08 13.80
CA ALA A 118 -9.84 3.54 12.45
C ALA A 118 -10.48 4.53 11.48
N LYS A 119 -9.87 4.71 10.32
CA LYS A 119 -10.47 5.44 9.21
C LYS A 119 -10.01 4.86 7.88
N THR A 120 -10.86 4.98 6.87
CA THR A 120 -10.53 4.73 5.48
C THR A 120 -10.23 6.05 4.78
N PHE A 121 -9.46 6.01 3.69
CA PHE A 121 -9.14 7.19 2.90
C PHE A 121 -8.83 6.80 1.45
N ARG A 122 -8.88 7.77 0.56
CA ARG A 122 -8.34 7.67 -0.80
C ARG A 122 -6.99 8.38 -0.89
N VAL A 123 -6.10 7.85 -1.71
CA VAL A 123 -4.76 8.39 -1.95
C VAL A 123 -4.40 8.20 -3.41
N GLU A 124 -3.65 9.15 -3.98
CA GLU A 124 -3.03 8.95 -5.29
C GLU A 124 -1.66 8.30 -5.11
N VAL A 125 -1.42 7.19 -5.80
CA VAL A 125 -0.15 6.46 -5.78
C VAL A 125 0.54 6.65 -7.11
N GLU A 126 1.75 7.19 -7.08
CA GLU A 126 2.58 7.35 -8.27
C GLU A 126 3.39 6.06 -8.50
N HIS A 127 3.31 5.56 -9.72
CA HIS A 127 4.11 4.45 -10.21
C HIS A 127 4.90 4.88 -11.44
N SER A 128 6.13 4.37 -11.55
CA SER A 128 6.84 4.36 -12.83
C SER A 128 6.75 2.95 -13.41
N ILE A 129 6.07 2.84 -14.55
CA ILE A 129 5.69 1.57 -15.16
C ILE A 129 5.94 1.65 -16.66
N ASP A 130 6.29 0.52 -17.28
CA ASP A 130 6.32 0.41 -18.74
C ASP A 130 4.92 0.64 -19.34
N PRO A 131 4.75 1.62 -20.26
CA PRO A 131 3.46 1.88 -20.90
C PRO A 131 2.87 0.63 -21.59
N ALA A 132 3.69 -0.31 -22.05
CA ALA A 132 3.23 -1.58 -22.61
C ALA A 132 2.46 -2.45 -21.60
N LEU A 133 2.78 -2.36 -20.30
CA LEU A 133 2.06 -3.07 -19.25
C LEU A 133 0.64 -2.49 -19.04
N ILE A 134 0.50 -1.17 -19.12
CA ILE A 134 -0.83 -0.53 -19.05
C ILE A 134 -1.70 -0.96 -20.23
N ALA A 135 -1.14 -0.96 -21.44
CA ALA A 135 -1.89 -1.32 -22.65
C ALA A 135 -2.41 -2.77 -22.66
N ARG A 136 -1.71 -3.68 -21.97
CA ARG A 136 -1.98 -5.13 -21.98
C ARG A 136 -2.82 -5.62 -20.80
N THR A 137 -3.09 -4.78 -19.81
CA THR A 137 -3.79 -5.16 -18.57
C THR A 137 -5.15 -4.47 -18.46
N ARG A 138 -5.97 -4.88 -17.49
CA ARG A 138 -7.23 -4.21 -17.13
C ARG A 138 -7.02 -2.90 -16.35
N LEU A 139 -5.77 -2.54 -16.07
CA LEU A 139 -5.43 -1.32 -15.33
C LEU A 139 -5.88 -0.07 -16.09
N LYS A 140 -5.90 -0.11 -17.43
CA LYS A 140 -6.45 0.96 -18.27
C LYS A 140 -7.94 1.26 -18.02
N ASP A 141 -8.67 0.32 -17.43
CA ASP A 141 -10.09 0.43 -17.15
C ASP A 141 -10.36 0.93 -15.71
N VAL A 142 -9.30 1.20 -14.93
CA VAL A 142 -9.41 1.81 -13.59
C VAL A 142 -9.84 3.27 -13.74
N ASP A 143 -10.98 3.61 -13.14
CA ASP A 143 -11.51 4.97 -13.15
C ASP A 143 -10.55 5.93 -12.44
N GLY A 144 -10.34 7.11 -13.03
CA GLY A 144 -9.45 8.14 -12.50
C GLY A 144 -7.94 7.89 -12.66
N LEU A 145 -7.53 6.85 -13.39
CA LEU A 145 -6.11 6.62 -13.71
C LEU A 145 -5.57 7.75 -14.58
N LYS A 146 -4.47 8.38 -14.16
CA LYS A 146 -3.78 9.43 -14.93
C LYS A 146 -2.41 8.93 -15.34
N TYR A 147 -1.91 9.40 -16.47
CA TYR A 147 -0.57 9.07 -16.94
C TYR A 147 0.08 10.27 -17.62
N GLU A 148 1.37 10.43 -17.39
CA GLU A 148 2.17 11.52 -17.96
C GLU A 148 3.59 11.05 -18.30
N TRP A 149 4.15 11.65 -19.35
CA TRP A 149 5.59 11.53 -19.64
C TRP A 149 6.32 12.66 -18.95
N VAL A 150 7.26 12.32 -18.08
CA VAL A 150 8.13 13.30 -17.40
C VAL A 150 9.52 13.20 -17.99
N LEU A 151 10.00 14.30 -18.58
CA LEU A 151 11.33 14.43 -19.17
C LEU A 151 12.37 14.81 -18.12
#